data_AF-A0A2K8TAM2-F1
#
_entry.id   AF-A0A2K8TAM2-F1
#
_cell.length_a   1.000
_cell.length_b   1.000
_cell.length_c   1.000
_cell.angle_alpha   90.00
_cell.angle_beta   90.00
_cell.angle_gamma   90.00
#
_symmetry.space_group_name_H-M   'P 1'
#
loop_
_entity.id
_entity.type
_entity.pdbx_description
1 polymer ?
#
loop_
_entity_poly.entity_id
_entity_poly.type
_entity_poly.pdbx_seq_one_letter_code
_entity_poly.pdbx_strand_id
1 'polypeptide(L)' 'MQLSIPKILPSWATVISNNAGLIEVEINEQHPGFHSIIEELSTEIEPGTVGVKANDLCERLSIEMVDTNEEN' A
#
# COMPACT_ATOMS: atom_id res chain seq x y z
N MET A 1 -9.30 11.23 -21.86
CA MET A 1 -10.22 10.90 -20.76
C MET A 1 -9.37 10.22 -19.70
N GLN A 2 -9.10 10.88 -18.56
CA GLN A 2 -8.31 10.30 -17.47
C GLN A 2 -9.19 9.24 -16.78
N LEU A 3 -8.76 7.98 -16.80
CA LEU A 3 -9.38 6.92 -16.01
C LEU A 3 -9.05 7.17 -14.54
N SER A 4 -9.93 7.87 -13.83
CA SER A 4 -9.90 7.93 -12.37
C SER A 4 -10.29 6.55 -11.85
N ILE A 5 -9.31 5.69 -11.60
CA ILE A 5 -9.53 4.46 -10.84
C ILE A 5 -10.05 4.93 -9.47
N PRO A 6 -11.31 4.62 -9.07
CA PRO A 6 -11.75 4.86 -7.71
C PRO A 6 -11.06 3.81 -6.84
N LYS A 7 -9.77 4.03 -6.57
CA LYS A 7 -9.02 3.25 -5.61
C LYS A 7 -9.58 3.70 -4.28
N ILE A 8 -10.53 2.93 -3.74
CA ILE A 8 -11.06 3.15 -2.39
C ILE A 8 -9.92 2.81 -1.47
N LEU A 9 -9.04 3.78 -1.25
CA LEU A 9 -8.04 3.68 -0.22
C LEU A 9 -8.75 3.71 1.13
N PRO A 10 -8.26 2.93 2.09
CA PRO A 10 -8.77 3.00 3.44
C PRO A 10 -8.56 4.40 4.04
N SER A 11 -9.35 4.78 5.04
CA SER A 11 -9.36 6.13 5.62
C SER A 11 -8.03 6.61 6.21
N TRP A 12 -7.07 5.70 6.39
CA TRP A 12 -5.73 5.95 6.88
C TRP A 12 -4.69 6.15 5.77
N ALA A 13 -5.08 6.09 4.51
CA ALA A 13 -4.20 6.24 3.35
C ALA A 13 -4.71 7.35 2.43
N THR A 14 -3.83 8.29 2.06
CA THR A 14 -4.16 9.44 1.22
C THR A 14 -3.29 9.44 -0.03
N VAL A 15 -3.90 9.58 -1.21
CA VAL A 15 -3.13 9.79 -2.44
C VAL A 15 -2.50 11.18 -2.40
N ILE A 16 -1.17 11.25 -2.46
CA ILE A 16 -0.43 12.52 -2.50
C ILE A 16 0.06 12.85 -3.92
N SER A 17 0.17 11.84 -4.79
CA SER A 17 0.57 12.01 -6.19
C SER A 17 -0.02 10.92 -7.07
N ASN A 18 -0.35 11.30 -8.30
CA ASN A 18 -0.78 10.38 -9.34
C ASN A 18 -0.13 10.83 -10.65
N ASN A 19 0.91 10.12 -11.06
CA ASN A 19 1.69 10.47 -12.25
C ASN A 19 1.93 9.22 -13.10
N ALA A 20 1.51 9.29 -14.37
CA ALA A 20 1.80 8.29 -15.40
C ALA A 20 1.53 6.82 -15.01
N GLY A 21 0.49 6.56 -14.19
CA GLY A 21 0.13 5.21 -13.74
C GLY A 21 0.78 4.79 -12.42
N LEU A 22 1.68 5.60 -11.87
CA LEU A 22 2.21 5.46 -10.51
C LEU A 22 1.38 6.30 -9.55
N ILE A 23 1.03 5.71 -8.40
CA ILE A 23 0.28 6.38 -7.34
C ILE A 23 1.16 6.39 -6.10
N GLU A 24 1.48 7.60 -5.61
CA GLU A 24 2.14 7.76 -4.32
C GLU A 24 1.07 7.98 -3.26
N VAL A 25 1.16 7.20 -2.19
CA VAL A 25 0.18 7.18 -1.10
C VAL A 25 0.91 7.46 0.21
N GLU A 26 0.46 8.48 0.92
CA GLU A 26 0.87 8.76 2.29
C GLU A 26 0.04 7.90 3.25
N ILE A 27 0.72 7.28 4.21
CA ILE A 27 0.11 6.45 5.23
C ILE A 27 0.09 7.22 6.55
N ASN A 28 -1.09 7.33 7.16
CA ASN A 28 -1.22 7.82 8.52
C ASN A 28 -0.86 6.71 9.51
N GLU A 29 0.40 6.69 9.92
CA GLU A 29 0.90 5.74 10.90
C GLU A 29 0.16 5.81 12.24
N GLN A 30 -0.35 6.98 12.63
CA GLN A 30 -1.05 7.14 13.91
C GLN A 30 -2.49 6.59 13.90
N HIS A 31 -3.01 6.21 12.72
CA HIS A 31 -4.37 5.73 12.62
C HIS A 31 -4.47 4.28 13.11
N PRO A 32 -5.40 3.95 14.03
CA PRO A 32 -5.48 2.62 14.62
C PRO A 32 -5.73 1.51 13.58
N GLY A 33 -6.49 1.83 12.53
CA GLY A 33 -6.72 0.91 11.42
C GLY A 33 -5.46 0.52 10.64
N PHE A 34 -4.42 1.37 10.59
CA PHE A 34 -3.14 1.01 9.99
C PHE A 34 -2.33 0.14 10.95
N HIS A 35 -2.22 0.54 12.22
CA HIS A 35 -1.55 -0.25 13.26
C HIS A 35 -2.07 -1.69 13.31
N SER A 36 -3.39 -1.89 13.32
CA SER A 36 -3.96 -3.24 13.35
C SER A 36 -3.57 -4.09 12.14
N ILE A 37 -3.43 -3.49 10.96
CA ILE A 37 -3.01 -4.20 9.74
C ILE A 37 -1.53 -4.53 9.80
N ILE A 38 -0.69 -3.59 10.26
CA ILE A 38 0.74 -3.85 10.43
C ILE A 38 0.97 -4.90 11.51
N GLU A 39 0.29 -4.84 12.64
CA GLU A 39 0.40 -5.88 13.68
C GLU A 39 0.01 -7.27 13.17
N GLU A 40 -0.99 -7.36 12.28
CA GLU A 40 -1.41 -8.62 11.66
C GLU A 40 -0.41 -9.14 10.61
N LEU A 41 0.11 -8.26 9.76
CA LEU A 41 0.92 -8.63 8.59
C LEU A 41 2.44 -8.57 8.82
N SER A 42 2.88 -7.85 9.86
CA SER A 42 4.30 -7.63 10.11
C SER A 42 4.96 -8.84 10.72
N THR A 43 6.22 -9.04 10.35
CA THR A 43 7.09 -10.08 10.88
C THR A 43 8.39 -9.43 11.31
N GLU A 44 8.93 -9.87 12.45
CA GLU A 44 10.26 -9.45 12.90
C GLU A 44 11.31 -9.92 11.89
N ILE A 45 11.99 -8.96 11.25
CA ILE A 45 13.09 -9.23 10.32
C ILE A 45 14.41 -9.21 11.11
N GLU A 46 14.54 -8.23 12.01
CA GLU A 46 15.67 -8.01 12.90
C GLU A 46 15.15 -7.54 14.27
N PRO A 47 15.95 -7.62 15.36
CA PRO A 47 15.50 -7.19 16.68
C PRO A 47 15.05 -5.73 16.67
N GLY A 48 13.75 -5.49 16.86
CA GLY A 48 13.15 -4.15 16.82
C GLY A 48 12.84 -3.60 15.42
N THR A 49 13.05 -4.38 14.35
CA THR A 49 12.66 -4.02 12.99
C THR A 49 11.64 -5.03 12.47
N VAL A 50 10.45 -4.52 12.15
CA VAL A 50 9.37 -5.32 11.56
C VAL A 50 9.20 -4.97 10.09
N GLY A 51 8.99 -5.98 9.26
CA GLY A 51 8.75 -5.85 7.83
C GLY A 51 7.40 -6.44 7.47
N VAL A 52 6.75 -5.90 6.44
CA VAL A 52 5.53 -6.44 5.85
C VAL A 52 5.83 -6.85 4.42
N LYS A 53 5.37 -8.02 3.99
CA LYS A 53 5.50 -8.42 2.59
C LYS A 53 4.58 -7.55 1.74
N ALA A 54 5.12 -6.97 0.69
CA ALA A 54 4.36 -6.10 -0.21
C ALA A 54 3.12 -6.81 -0.78
N ASN A 55 3.23 -8.11 -1.11
CA ASN A 55 2.11 -8.90 -1.64
C ASN A 55 0.95 -8.98 -0.64
N ASP A 56 1.22 -9.33 0.61
CA ASP A 56 0.21 -9.43 1.67
C ASP A 56 -0.48 -8.08 1.91
N LEU A 57 0.30 -6.98 1.89
CA LEU A 57 -0.24 -5.63 2.01
C LEU A 57 -1.14 -5.26 0.82
N CYS A 58 -0.72 -5.57 -0.41
CA CYS A 58 -1.50 -5.31 -1.61
C CYS A 58 -2.78 -6.15 -1.66
N GLU A 59 -2.72 -7.44 -1.30
CA GLU A 59 -3.91 -8.29 -1.17
C GLU A 59 -4.89 -7.71 -0.14
N ARG A 60 -4.38 -7.28 1.03
CA ARG A 60 -5.21 -6.70 2.09
C ARG A 60 -5.86 -5.39 1.68
N LEU A 61 -5.17 -4.61 0.86
CA LEU A 61 -5.65 -3.35 0.29
C LEU A 61 -6.47 -3.55 -1.00
N SER A 62 -6.67 -4.79 -1.45
CA SER A 62 -7.30 -5.11 -2.75
C SER A 62 -6.66 -4.33 -3.91
N ILE A 63 -5.35 -4.15 -3.84
CA ILE A 63 -4.54 -3.53 -4.88
C ILE A 63 -4.01 -4.65 -5.75
N GLU A 64 -4.46 -4.69 -7.00
CA GLU A 64 -3.83 -5.54 -8.01
C GLU A 64 -2.40 -5.02 -8.23
N MET A 65 -1.40 -5.81 -7.85
CA MET A 65 -0.02 -5.59 -8.26
C MET A 65 0.04 -5.86 -9.76
N VAL A 66 0.25 -4.80 -10.54
CA VAL A 66 0.59 -4.94 -11.95
C VAL A 66 2.09 -5.12 -12.01
N ASP A 67 2.54 -6.29 -12.43
CA ASP A 67 3.94 -6.54 -12.72
C ASP A 67 4.31 -5.72 -13.96
N THR A 68 4.90 -4.54 -13.76
CA THR A 68 5.53 -3.77 -14.83
C THR A 68 6.89 -4.38 -15.16
N ASN A 69 6.89 -5.64 -15.61
CA ASN A 69 7.95 -6.13 -16.49
C ASN A 69 7.72 -5.49 -17.85
N GLU A 70 8.09 -4.22 -17.98
CA GLU A 70 8.23 -3.54 -19.26
C GLU A 70 9.52 -4.06 -19.91
N GLU A 71 9.46 -5.27 -20.47
CA GLU A 71 10.41 -5.68 -21.51
C GLU A 71 10.03 -4.94 -22.80
N ASN A 72 10.73 -3.84 -23.08
CA ASN A 72 10.80 -3.25 -24.42
C ASN A 72 12.25 -2.92 -24.76
#